data_AF-A0A1H7DPW8-F1
#
_entry.id   AF-A0A1H7DPW8-F1
#
_cell.length_a   1.000
_cell.length_b   1.000
_cell.length_c   1.000
_cell.angle_alpha   90.00
_cell.angle_beta   90.00
_cell.angle_gamma   90.00
#
_symmetry.space_group_name_H-M   'P 1'
#
loop_
_entity.id
_entity.type
_entity.pdbx_description
1 polymer ?
#
loop_
_entity_poly.entity_id
_entity_poly.type
_entity_poly.pdbx_seq_one_letter_code
_entity_poly.pdbx_strand_id
1 'polypeptide(L)'
;MPFAEDYEAAATVLDAAAQMTGTLMEPARAAIGTGSMIGGQLTNIVTDELDAAAAILDQVATELTQLAVTCRERAETCREAVAAERDYTAAYEEYRTELRDRQERPEPGDPPVAPQPPPAPPSWANH
;
A
#
# COMPACT_ATOMS: atom_id res chain seq x y z
N MET A 1 -12.72 0.25 8.89
CA MET A 1 -11.72 1.06 8.15
C MET A 1 -10.38 0.35 8.33
N PRO A 2 -9.57 0.20 7.27
CA PRO A 2 -8.36 -0.63 7.29
C PRO A 2 -7.20 0.01 8.05
N PHE A 3 -6.42 -0.81 8.76
CA PHE A 3 -5.17 -0.43 9.43
C PHE A 3 -3.97 -0.55 8.48
N ALA A 4 -2.79 -0.08 8.91
CA ALA A 4 -1.55 -0.21 8.13
C ALA A 4 -1.27 -1.67 7.72
N GLU A 5 -1.50 -2.61 8.65
CA GLU A 5 -1.30 -4.05 8.46
C GLU A 5 -2.20 -4.62 7.35
N ASP A 6 -3.45 -4.14 7.24
CA ASP A 6 -4.38 -4.56 6.19
C ASP A 6 -3.86 -4.17 4.79
N TYR A 7 -3.28 -2.97 4.68
CA TYR A 7 -2.69 -2.49 3.44
C TYR A 7 -1.40 -3.24 3.09
N GLU A 8 -0.54 -3.56 4.06
CA GLU A 8 0.67 -4.35 3.82
C GLU A 8 0.36 -5.80 3.40
N ALA A 9 -0.63 -6.41 4.05
CA ALA A 9 -1.12 -7.73 3.69
C ALA A 9 -1.68 -7.73 2.26
N ALA A 10 -2.50 -6.74 1.91
CA ALA A 10 -3.02 -6.58 0.56
C ALA A 10 -1.90 -6.38 -0.49
N ALA A 11 -0.91 -5.54 -0.20
CA ALA A 11 0.24 -5.32 -1.09
C ALA A 11 0.98 -6.64 -1.37
N THR A 12 1.23 -7.43 -0.33
CA THR A 12 1.91 -8.73 -0.45
C THR A 12 1.15 -9.71 -1.36
N VAL A 13 -0.18 -9.77 -1.21
CA VAL A 13 -1.03 -10.61 -2.06
C VAL A 13 -1.02 -10.14 -3.51
N LEU A 14 -1.04 -8.82 -3.74
CA LEU A 14 -1.00 -8.23 -5.07
C LEU A 14 0.34 -8.47 -5.77
N ASP A 15 1.47 -8.36 -5.07
CA ASP A 15 2.79 -8.70 -5.61
C ASP A 15 2.87 -10.18 -5.99
N ALA A 16 2.37 -11.07 -5.13
CA ALA A 16 2.33 -12.50 -5.42
C ALA A 16 1.48 -12.79 -6.67
N ALA A 17 0.32 -12.13 -6.80
CA ALA A 17 -0.53 -12.25 -7.99
C ALA A 17 0.15 -11.72 -9.26
N ALA A 18 0.89 -10.61 -9.18
CA ALA A 18 1.66 -10.07 -10.30
C ALA A 18 2.76 -11.06 -10.75
N GLN A 19 3.49 -11.66 -9.80
CA GLN A 19 4.51 -12.68 -10.10
C GLN A 19 3.91 -13.92 -10.74
N MET A 20 2.79 -14.43 -10.21
CA MET A 20 2.11 -15.59 -10.78
C MET A 20 1.67 -15.33 -12.23
N THR A 21 1.13 -14.15 -12.50
CA THR A 21 0.70 -13.72 -13.84
C THR A 21 1.85 -13.84 -14.87
N GLY A 22 3.07 -13.45 -14.49
CA GLY A 22 4.25 -13.55 -15.37
C GLY A 22 4.68 -14.98 -15.73
N THR A 23 4.23 -15.99 -14.98
CA THR A 23 4.57 -17.41 -15.23
C THR A 23 3.55 -18.16 -16.09
N LEU A 24 2.39 -17.56 -16.39
CA LEU A 24 1.29 -18.25 -17.06
C LEU A 24 1.54 -18.55 -18.55
N MET A 25 2.38 -17.76 -19.22
CA MET A 25 2.60 -17.87 -20.68
C MET A 25 3.64 -18.90 -21.08
N GLU A 26 4.59 -19.23 -20.20
CA GLU A 26 5.69 -20.13 -20.53
C GLU A 26 5.21 -21.56 -20.88
N PRO A 27 4.27 -22.18 -20.13
CA PRO A 27 3.72 -23.49 -20.50
C PRO A 27 2.91 -23.46 -21.79
N ALA A 28 2.17 -22.37 -22.05
CA ALA A 28 1.35 -22.22 -23.25
C ALA A 28 2.22 -22.13 -24.51
N ARG A 29 3.33 -21.36 -24.45
CA ARG A 29 4.31 -21.27 -25.55
C ARG A 29 5.03 -22.59 -25.79
N ALA A 30 5.37 -23.34 -24.74
CA ALA A 30 6.00 -24.66 -24.87
C ALA A 30 5.09 -25.70 -25.55
N ALA A 31 3.77 -25.65 -25.32
CA ALA A 31 2.80 -26.56 -25.92
C ALA A 31 2.65 -26.39 -27.44
N ILE A 32 2.97 -25.22 -27.97
CA ILE A 32 2.93 -24.88 -29.41
C ILE A 32 4.18 -25.36 -30.18
N GLY A 33 5.13 -26.00 -29.50
CA GLY A 33 6.39 -26.47 -30.08
C GLY A 33 6.27 -27.27 -31.38
N THR A 34 7.41 -27.39 -32.06
CA THR A 34 7.65 -27.83 -33.46
C THR A 34 6.95 -29.10 -33.97
N GLY A 35 6.33 -29.91 -33.10
CA GLY A 35 5.66 -31.15 -33.47
C GLY A 35 4.15 -31.06 -33.68
N SER A 36 3.47 -30.00 -33.21
CA SER A 36 1.99 -30.01 -33.10
C SER A 36 1.24 -29.24 -34.18
N MET A 37 1.87 -28.34 -34.94
CA MET A 37 1.17 -27.48 -35.90
C MET A 37 1.56 -27.77 -37.35
N ILE A 38 0.83 -28.70 -37.97
CA ILE A 38 0.88 -28.93 -39.42
C ILE A 38 -0.13 -27.96 -40.07
N GLY A 39 0.28 -26.71 -40.27
CA GLY A 39 -0.53 -25.69 -40.96
C GLY A 39 -0.06 -24.25 -40.66
N GLY A 40 0.60 -23.60 -41.62
CA GLY A 40 1.23 -22.28 -41.42
C GLY A 40 0.25 -21.17 -41.02
N GLN A 41 -0.99 -21.16 -41.52
CA GLN A 41 -1.98 -20.15 -41.13
C GLN A 41 -2.52 -20.35 -39.72
N LEU A 42 -2.76 -21.60 -39.31
CA LEU A 42 -3.23 -21.90 -37.94
C LEU A 42 -2.14 -21.59 -36.91
N THR A 43 -0.88 -21.81 -37.30
CA THR A 43 0.30 -21.44 -36.50
C THR A 43 0.38 -19.95 -36.24
N ASN A 44 0.18 -19.13 -37.27
CA ASN A 44 0.22 -17.68 -37.14
C ASN A 44 -0.90 -17.17 -36.23
N ILE A 45 -2.15 -17.63 -36.44
CA ILE A 45 -3.29 -17.22 -35.61
C ILE A 45 -3.05 -17.56 -34.13
N VAL A 46 -2.59 -18.78 -33.84
CA VAL A 46 -2.33 -19.20 -32.45
C VAL A 46 -1.19 -18.39 -31.83
N THR A 47 -0.16 -18.04 -32.60
CA THR A 47 0.96 -17.21 -32.13
C THR A 47 0.51 -15.78 -31.85
N ASP A 48 -0.27 -15.18 -32.75
CA ASP A 48 -0.81 -13.82 -32.59
C ASP A 48 -1.72 -13.72 -31.36
N GLU A 49 -2.59 -14.71 -31.13
CA GLU A 49 -3.46 -14.77 -29.95
C GLU A 49 -2.65 -14.96 -28.65
N LEU A 50 -1.58 -15.76 -28.69
CA LEU A 50 -0.70 -15.89 -27.53
C LEU A 50 0.05 -14.59 -27.20
N ASP A 51 0.50 -13.85 -28.22
CA ASP A 51 1.18 -12.58 -27.99
C ASP A 51 0.21 -11.51 -27.50
N ALA A 52 -1.03 -11.49 -27.99
CA ALA A 52 -2.09 -10.65 -27.44
C ALA A 52 -2.41 -11.00 -25.98
N ALA A 53 -2.51 -12.29 -25.65
CA ALA A 53 -2.73 -12.75 -24.28
C ALA A 53 -1.55 -12.37 -23.36
N ALA A 54 -0.31 -12.51 -23.84
CA ALA A 54 0.88 -12.10 -23.10
C ALA A 54 0.88 -10.59 -22.80
N ALA A 55 0.52 -9.76 -23.78
CA ALA A 55 0.41 -8.31 -23.58
C ALA A 55 -0.64 -7.93 -22.53
N ILE A 56 -1.80 -8.61 -22.52
CA ILE A 56 -2.84 -8.40 -21.51
C ILE A 56 -2.34 -8.80 -20.12
N LEU A 57 -1.66 -9.95 -20.01
CA LEU A 57 -1.11 -10.43 -18.74
C LEU A 57 -0.03 -9.49 -18.19
N ASP A 58 0.84 -8.95 -19.05
CA ASP A 58 1.85 -7.95 -18.67
C ASP A 58 1.21 -6.65 -18.17
N GLN A 59 0.13 -6.20 -18.82
CA GLN A 59 -0.63 -5.04 -18.36
C GLN A 59 -1.26 -5.30 -16.99
N VAL A 60 -1.90 -6.45 -16.78
CA VAL A 60 -2.50 -6.84 -15.50
C VAL A 60 -1.43 -6.92 -14.40
N ALA A 61 -0.27 -7.53 -14.69
CA ALA A 61 0.84 -7.59 -13.73
C ALA A 61 1.34 -6.19 -13.34
N THR A 62 1.37 -5.25 -14.30
CA THR A 62 1.73 -3.85 -14.06
C THR A 62 0.72 -3.15 -13.15
N GLU A 63 -0.58 -3.31 -13.44
CA GLU A 63 -1.67 -2.72 -12.64
C GLU A 63 -1.68 -3.26 -11.20
N LEU A 64 -1.48 -4.57 -11.03
CA LEU A 64 -1.36 -5.20 -9.70
C LEU A 64 -0.18 -4.65 -8.91
N THR A 65 0.97 -4.47 -9.57
CA THR A 65 2.18 -3.89 -8.96
C THR A 65 1.96 -2.44 -8.53
N GLN A 66 1.31 -1.63 -9.37
CA GLN A 66 0.98 -0.24 -9.03
C GLN A 66 0.00 -0.16 -7.86
N LEU A 67 -0.97 -1.07 -7.80
CA LEU A 67 -1.89 -1.15 -6.68
C LEU A 67 -1.18 -1.57 -5.39
N ALA A 68 -0.23 -2.51 -5.45
CA ALA A 68 0.59 -2.89 -4.30
C ALA A 68 1.41 -1.71 -3.76
N VAL A 69 2.01 -0.89 -4.64
CA VAL A 69 2.71 0.35 -4.24
C VAL A 69 1.75 1.31 -3.54
N THR A 70 0.57 1.53 -4.10
CA THR A 70 -0.46 2.41 -3.50
C THR A 70 -0.86 1.90 -2.10
N CYS A 71 -1.02 0.59 -1.93
CA CYS A 71 -1.30 0.01 -0.62
C CYS A 71 -0.17 0.31 0.38
N ARG A 72 1.10 0.16 0.01
CA ARG A 72 2.22 0.49 0.90
C ARG A 72 2.28 1.97 1.28
N GLU A 73 2.00 2.88 0.35
CA GLU A 73 1.90 4.32 0.63
C GLU A 73 0.79 4.62 1.63
N ARG A 74 -0.36 3.94 1.51
CA ARG A 74 -1.46 4.06 2.47
C ARG A 74 -1.10 3.48 3.84
N ALA A 75 -0.37 2.37 3.88
CA ALA A 75 0.14 1.81 5.13
C ALA A 75 1.06 2.80 5.85
N GLU A 76 1.96 3.45 5.12
CA GLU A 76 2.83 4.50 5.68
C GLU A 76 2.02 5.65 6.26
N THR A 77 1.04 6.17 5.51
CA THR A 77 0.17 7.26 5.96
C THR A 77 -0.56 6.89 7.26
N CYS A 78 -1.04 5.65 7.40
CA CYS A 78 -1.64 5.18 8.64
C CYS A 78 -0.64 5.18 9.80
N ARG A 79 0.61 4.71 9.57
CA ARG A 79 1.66 4.69 10.61
C ARG A 79 2.07 6.10 11.05
N GLU A 80 2.21 7.02 10.10
CA GLU A 80 2.50 8.44 10.37
C GLU A 80 1.40 9.09 11.20
N ALA A 81 0.13 8.82 10.90
CA ALA A 81 -0.99 9.39 11.63
C ALA A 81 -1.05 8.86 13.08
N VAL A 82 -0.83 7.56 13.28
CA VAL A 82 -0.75 6.95 14.63
C VAL A 82 0.42 7.53 15.42
N ALA A 83 1.58 7.73 14.78
CA ALA A 83 2.74 8.35 15.42
C ALA A 83 2.43 9.81 15.84
N ALA A 84 1.82 10.60 14.96
CA ALA A 84 1.46 11.98 15.25
C ALA A 84 0.44 12.09 16.41
N GLU A 85 -0.53 11.18 16.47
CA GLU A 85 -1.49 11.13 17.59
C GLU A 85 -0.82 10.76 18.91
N ARG A 86 0.12 9.80 18.88
CA ARG A 86 0.91 9.40 20.04
C ARG A 86 1.77 10.55 20.56
N ASP A 87 2.48 11.24 19.67
CA ASP A 87 3.33 12.38 20.02
C ASP A 87 2.50 13.53 20.60
N TYR A 88 1.35 13.83 20.00
CA TYR A 88 0.40 14.80 20.53
C TYR A 88 -0.11 14.40 21.92
N THR A 89 -0.48 13.14 22.12
CA THR A 89 -0.97 12.64 23.41
C THR A 89 0.10 12.79 24.50
N ALA A 90 1.35 12.43 24.21
CA ALA A 90 2.47 12.59 25.14
C ALA A 90 2.72 14.06 25.48
N ALA A 91 2.77 14.94 24.48
CA ALA A 91 2.94 16.38 24.68
C ALA A 91 1.76 16.99 25.47
N TYR A 92 0.55 16.49 25.25
CA TYR A 92 -0.64 16.95 25.96
C TYR A 92 -0.64 16.50 27.43
N GLU A 93 -0.15 15.30 27.74
CA GLU A 93 0.02 14.83 29.11
C GLU A 93 1.07 15.63 29.88
N GLU A 94 2.18 15.99 29.22
CA GLU A 94 3.20 16.87 29.77
C GLU A 94 2.63 18.26 30.06
N TYR A 95 1.95 18.86 29.07
CA TYR A 95 1.23 20.13 29.23
C TYR A 95 0.24 20.10 30.41
N ARG A 96 -0.54 19.02 30.55
CA ARG A 96 -1.50 18.86 31.66
C ARG A 96 -0.83 18.73 33.02
N THR A 97 0.36 18.17 33.07
CA THR A 97 1.14 18.03 34.30
C THR A 97 1.71 19.39 34.69
N GLU A 98 2.36 20.09 33.76
CA GLU A 98 2.90 21.44 33.98
C GLU A 98 1.81 22.43 34.41
N LEU A 99 0.64 22.38 33.75
CA LEU A 99 -0.50 23.23 34.10
C LEU A 99 -0.99 22.98 35.54
N ARG A 100 -0.99 21.72 35.99
CA ARG A 100 -1.38 21.34 37.35
C ARG A 100 -0.37 21.84 38.37
N ASP A 101 0.91 21.61 38.12
CA ASP A 101 1.99 22.03 39.03
C ASP A 101 1.97 23.55 39.23
N ARG A 102 1.68 24.32 38.16
CA ARG A 102 1.50 25.78 38.22
C ARG A 102 0.26 26.22 39.00
N GLN A 103 -0.83 25.45 38.93
CA GLN A 103 -2.03 25.73 39.75
C GLN A 103 -1.74 25.51 41.24
N GLU A 104 -0.90 24.54 41.58
CA GLU A 104 -0.50 24.26 42.96
C GLU A 104 0.57 25.25 43.47
N ARG A 105 1.45 25.74 42.59
CA ARG A 105 2.48 26.74 42.90
C ARG A 105 2.58 27.77 41.77
N PRO A 106 1.98 28.96 41.92
CA PRO A 106 2.03 29.99 40.89
C PRO A 106 3.47 30.50 40.71
N GLU A 107 4.15 30.04 39.67
CA GLU A 107 5.47 30.55 39.29
C GLU A 107 5.33 31.77 38.35
N PRO A 108 6.17 32.80 38.49
CA PRO A 108 6.17 33.96 37.60
C PRO A 108 6.59 33.56 36.18
N GLY A 109 5.75 33.85 35.19
CA GLY A 109 6.00 33.61 33.77
C GLY A 109 4.71 33.38 32.98
N ASP A 110 4.83 33.31 31.65
CA ASP A 110 3.68 33.04 30.77
C ASP A 110 3.17 31.60 30.93
N PRO A 111 1.85 31.36 30.92
CA PRO A 111 1.26 30.04 31.09
C PRO A 111 1.77 29.05 30.02
N PRO A 112 1.77 27.73 30.32
CA PRO A 112 2.20 26.76 29.33
C PRO A 112 1.29 26.84 28.10
N VAL A 113 1.86 26.64 26.92
CA VAL A 113 1.12 26.67 25.66
C VAL A 113 0.65 25.26 25.35
N ALA A 114 -0.66 25.10 25.10
CA ALA A 114 -1.21 23.81 24.72
C ALA A 114 -0.62 23.36 23.37
N PRO A 115 -0.23 22.08 23.22
CA PRO A 115 0.21 21.56 21.94
C PRO A 115 -0.92 21.64 20.91
N GLN A 116 -0.57 21.87 19.64
CA GLN A 116 -1.54 21.88 18.56
C GLN A 116 -1.86 20.44 18.12
N PRO A 117 -3.13 20.12 17.88
CA PRO A 117 -3.49 18.80 17.37
C PRO A 117 -2.92 18.58 15.98
N PRO A 118 -2.53 17.33 15.63
CA PRO A 118 -2.10 17.01 14.28
C PRO A 118 -3.26 17.19 13.29
N PRO A 119 -2.96 17.37 11.99
CA PRO A 119 -3.99 17.41 10.96
C PRO A 119 -4.80 16.10 10.96
N ALA A 120 -6.11 16.22 10.75
CA ALA A 120 -6.97 15.05 10.61
C ALA A 120 -6.47 14.19 9.44
N PRO A 121 -6.47 12.87 9.57
CA PRO A 121 -6.02 12.00 8.51
C PRO A 121 -6.97 11.99 7.31
N PRO A 122 -6.55 11.38 6.20
CA PRO A 122 -7.48 11.00 5.15
C PRO A 122 -8.62 10.13 5.71
N SER A 123 -9.84 10.29 5.17
CA SER A 123 -11.02 9.57 5.66
C SER A 123 -10.91 8.04 5.57
N TRP A 124 -10.00 7.51 4.75
CA TRP A 124 -9.77 6.08 4.59
C TRP A 124 -8.69 5.52 5.53
N ALA A 125 -7.91 6.38 6.20
CA ALA A 125 -6.87 6.00 7.12
C ALA A 125 -7.45 5.92 8.53
N ASN A 126 -7.32 4.77 9.17
CA ASN A 126 -7.66 4.61 10.58
C ASN A 126 -6.44 4.86 11.47
N HIS A 127 -6.70 5.23 12.72
CA HIS A 127 -5.73 5.27 13.82
C HIS A 127 -6.07 4.14 14.79
#